data_AF-A0A966TW17-F1
#
_entry.id   AF-A0A966TW17-F1
#
_cell.length_a   1.000
_cell.length_b   1.000
_cell.length_c   1.000
_cell.angle_alpha   90.00
_cell.angle_beta   90.00
_cell.angle_gamma   90.00
#
_symmetry.space_group_name_H-M   'P 1'
#
loop_
_entity.id
_entity.type
_entity.pdbx_description
1 polymer ?
#
loop_
_entity_poly.entity_id
_entity_poly.type
_entity_poly.pdbx_seq_one_letter_code
_entity_poly.pdbx_strand_id
1 'polypeptide(L)'
;MRRFIAGWPVAELGVHLAPGGAFAAIPAPGAEALEICVFEAGRESRHQLGKRVGDVFQGTVPLAAGAHYGLRAHGAGFFPEKLLLDPWARRLDRPFTLHAAMFAGGGDSAAAMPKAVLEAPLPPLAPFSPPDPDVPEALRGTFSGLAHPAAIAHLRALGVTHVELLPCAAWVDERHLPPLGLSNYWGYNPVGFLAPEPRLAPGGMAEVRACVAALREAGIGVILDIVLNHSGEGDAQGPILSLRGLGEAHWYAMRHGALENHAGTGNALALDQPWPLRLAMDALRHWAEQTGIAGFRLDLATTLGRSTQGFTADAPLLLAMRQDPVLRRLLIIAEPWDIGPDGYQLGRFPAGWPEWNDRFRDDTRRFWRGDAGRLGDVTTRFAGSADLFTGRPASDSLNFITAHDGFTLADLVSHERRHNHANGEENRDGGTAEIAWNHGVEGPSEHPGILAARAQDARALLLLLLTARGTPMLAMGDELGRSQGGNNNAYCQDNALSWLDWPGDVGLAGFTARLVRARKAHPALHAARHLSGAPKPPGGLPDVAWAAPDGGPPDWQGQ
;
A
#
# COMPACT_ATOMS: atom_id res chain seq x y z
N MET A 1 7.64 -0.83 -40.18
CA MET A 1 7.94 -2.11 -40.87
C MET A 1 8.89 -2.93 -39.98
N ARG A 2 8.35 -3.67 -39.00
CA ARG A 2 9.14 -4.62 -38.17
C ARG A 2 8.81 -6.03 -38.65
N ARG A 3 9.63 -6.57 -39.56
CA ARG A 3 9.59 -8.01 -39.87
C ARG A 3 10.15 -8.72 -38.64
N PHE A 4 9.28 -9.31 -37.83
CA PHE A 4 9.68 -10.13 -36.70
C PHE A 4 10.43 -11.36 -37.22
N ILE A 5 11.66 -11.57 -36.79
CA ILE A 5 12.33 -12.87 -36.95
C ILE A 5 11.55 -13.87 -36.10
N ALA A 6 11.12 -14.98 -36.71
CA ALA A 6 10.49 -16.07 -35.97
C ALA A 6 11.46 -16.55 -34.87
N GLY A 7 11.07 -16.43 -33.59
CA GLY A 7 11.90 -16.82 -32.44
C GLY A 7 12.38 -15.66 -31.55
N TRP A 8 12.06 -14.39 -31.87
CA TRP A 8 12.31 -13.29 -30.93
C TRP A 8 11.46 -13.45 -29.65
N PRO A 9 11.99 -13.20 -28.43
CA PRO A 9 11.21 -13.27 -27.19
C PRO A 9 9.95 -12.39 -27.26
N VAL A 10 8.88 -12.88 -26.65
CA VAL A 10 7.61 -12.14 -26.56
C VAL A 10 7.86 -10.82 -25.82
N ALA A 11 7.46 -9.70 -26.42
CA ALA A 11 7.69 -8.38 -25.84
C ALA A 11 6.75 -8.08 -24.65
N GLU A 12 5.56 -8.68 -24.61
CA GLU A 12 4.48 -8.39 -23.66
C GLU A 12 3.82 -9.68 -23.15
N LEU A 13 3.76 -9.86 -21.82
CA LEU A 13 3.14 -11.01 -21.15
C LEU A 13 1.67 -10.72 -20.81
N GLY A 14 0.86 -11.76 -20.67
CA GLY A 14 -0.60 -11.66 -20.52
C GLY A 14 -1.35 -11.87 -21.83
N VAL A 15 -2.63 -11.49 -21.84
CA VAL A 15 -3.49 -11.54 -23.04
C VAL A 15 -3.77 -10.12 -23.56
N HIS A 16 -3.45 -9.88 -24.83
CA HIS A 16 -3.58 -8.56 -25.48
C HIS A 16 -4.30 -8.66 -26.82
N LEU A 17 -5.06 -7.61 -27.16
CA LEU A 17 -5.68 -7.52 -28.49
C LEU A 17 -4.61 -7.51 -29.59
N ALA A 18 -4.83 -8.31 -30.63
CA ALA A 18 -3.95 -8.44 -31.79
C ALA A 18 -4.78 -8.54 -33.08
N PRO A 19 -4.20 -8.30 -34.26
CA PRO A 19 -4.90 -8.53 -35.52
C PRO A 19 -5.42 -9.98 -35.60
N GLY A 20 -6.74 -10.15 -35.73
CA GLY A 20 -7.37 -11.47 -35.81
C GLY A 20 -7.78 -12.09 -34.47
N GLY A 21 -7.70 -11.37 -33.35
CA GLY A 21 -8.20 -11.82 -32.04
C GLY A 21 -7.40 -11.25 -30.88
N ALA A 22 -6.90 -12.12 -30.01
CA ALA A 22 -5.93 -11.76 -28.97
C ALA A 22 -4.70 -12.66 -29.05
N PHE A 23 -3.55 -12.12 -28.68
CA PHE A 23 -2.33 -12.88 -28.47
C PHE A 23 -2.11 -13.09 -26.98
N ALA A 24 -1.96 -14.34 -26.56
CA ALA A 24 -1.65 -14.72 -25.19
C ALA A 24 -0.18 -15.12 -25.08
N ALA A 25 0.47 -14.71 -24.00
CA ALA A 25 1.80 -15.15 -23.61
C ALA A 25 1.92 -15.25 -22.09
N ILE A 26 1.85 -16.47 -21.56
CA ILE A 26 1.72 -16.73 -20.13
C ILE A 26 2.87 -17.64 -19.67
N PRO A 27 3.69 -17.20 -18.69
CA PRO A 27 4.63 -18.08 -18.01
C PRO A 27 3.88 -19.10 -17.16
N ALA A 28 4.14 -20.39 -17.39
CA ALA A 28 3.63 -21.48 -16.57
C ALA A 28 4.72 -22.56 -16.42
N PRO A 29 5.82 -22.26 -15.73
CA PRO A 29 6.96 -23.16 -15.59
C PRO A 29 6.54 -24.47 -14.91
N GLY A 30 6.92 -25.59 -15.54
CA GLY A 30 6.55 -26.94 -15.10
C GLY A 30 5.21 -27.47 -15.66
N ALA A 31 4.35 -26.63 -16.23
CA ALA A 31 3.10 -27.09 -16.83
C ALA A 31 3.38 -27.88 -18.12
N GLU A 32 2.54 -28.87 -18.42
CA GLU A 32 2.56 -29.66 -19.66
C GLU A 32 1.69 -29.02 -20.76
N ALA A 33 0.57 -28.41 -20.37
CA ALA A 33 -0.31 -27.66 -21.26
C ALA A 33 -0.96 -26.47 -20.53
N LEU A 34 -1.35 -25.46 -21.31
CA LEU A 34 -2.09 -24.30 -20.82
C LEU A 34 -3.25 -23.99 -21.77
N GLU A 35 -4.42 -23.72 -21.20
CA GLU A 35 -5.64 -23.35 -21.94
C GLU A 35 -6.09 -21.94 -21.56
N ILE A 36 -6.50 -21.16 -22.56
CA ILE A 36 -7.32 -19.97 -22.36
C ILE A 36 -8.79 -20.41 -22.34
N CYS A 37 -9.48 -20.11 -21.24
CA CYS A 37 -10.89 -20.41 -21.04
C CYS A 37 -11.69 -19.13 -21.26
N VAL A 38 -12.63 -19.15 -22.21
CA VAL A 38 -13.43 -17.99 -22.62
C VAL A 38 -14.86 -18.19 -22.15
N PHE A 39 -15.47 -17.12 -21.64
CA PHE A 39 -16.81 -17.16 -21.06
C PHE A 39 -17.78 -16.28 -21.85
N GLU A 40 -18.75 -16.93 -22.49
CA GLU A 40 -19.81 -16.27 -23.25
C GLU A 40 -21.17 -16.87 -22.89
N ALA A 41 -22.15 -16.03 -22.57
CA ALA A 41 -23.51 -16.44 -22.19
C ALA A 41 -23.55 -17.57 -21.13
N GLY A 42 -22.63 -17.53 -20.16
CA GLY A 42 -22.52 -18.52 -19.08
C GLY A 42 -21.90 -19.86 -19.48
N ARG A 43 -21.35 -20.00 -20.69
CA ARG A 43 -20.65 -21.20 -21.16
C ARG A 43 -19.16 -20.96 -21.25
N GLU A 44 -18.38 -22.00 -20.96
CA GLU A 44 -16.93 -22.02 -21.09
C GLU A 44 -16.52 -22.68 -22.41
N SER A 45 -15.68 -22.02 -23.21
CA SER A 45 -14.92 -22.63 -24.30
C SER A 45 -13.43 -22.59 -24.01
N ARG A 46 -12.71 -23.69 -24.28
CA ARG A 46 -11.29 -23.84 -23.94
C ARG A 46 -10.43 -23.89 -25.19
N HIS A 47 -9.35 -23.13 -25.19
CA HIS A 47 -8.42 -23.02 -26.30
C HIS A 47 -7.00 -23.30 -25.80
N GLN A 48 -6.43 -24.44 -26.20
CA GLN A 48 -5.06 -24.80 -25.84
C GLN A 48 -4.05 -23.89 -26.55
N LEU A 49 -3.06 -23.38 -25.80
CA LEU A 49 -1.94 -22.62 -26.36
C LEU A 49 -0.90 -23.58 -26.95
N GLY A 50 -0.85 -23.64 -28.28
CA GLY A 50 -0.08 -24.67 -29.01
C GLY A 50 1.44 -24.46 -29.11
N LYS A 51 1.98 -23.30 -28.70
CA LYS A 51 3.42 -23.01 -28.77
C LYS A 51 3.98 -22.69 -27.39
N ARG A 52 5.11 -23.30 -27.04
CA ARG A 52 5.89 -22.99 -25.84
C ARG A 52 7.30 -22.55 -26.23
N VAL A 53 7.80 -21.46 -25.65
CA VAL A 53 9.20 -20.99 -25.78
C VAL A 53 9.75 -20.77 -24.38
N GLY A 54 10.70 -21.60 -23.97
CA GLY A 54 11.10 -21.67 -22.55
C GLY A 54 9.90 -22.08 -21.70
N ASP A 55 9.57 -21.28 -20.69
CA ASP A 55 8.42 -21.49 -19.81
C ASP A 55 7.16 -20.71 -20.21
N VAL A 56 7.20 -20.02 -21.34
CA VAL A 56 6.09 -19.17 -21.81
C VAL A 56 5.26 -19.91 -22.85
N PHE A 57 4.00 -20.17 -22.50
CA PHE A 57 2.97 -20.64 -23.43
C PHE A 57 2.41 -19.45 -24.20
N GLN A 58 2.33 -19.57 -25.52
CA GLN A 58 1.91 -18.49 -26.39
C GLN A 58 1.03 -18.96 -27.55
N GLY A 59 0.14 -18.09 -28.02
CA GLY A 59 -0.72 -18.36 -29.15
C GLY A 59 -1.76 -17.27 -29.41
N THR A 60 -2.32 -17.28 -30.61
CA THR A 60 -3.47 -16.43 -30.94
C THR A 60 -4.75 -17.17 -30.57
N VAL A 61 -5.66 -16.48 -29.90
CA VAL A 61 -6.99 -16.96 -29.51
C VAL A 61 -8.08 -16.04 -30.09
N PRO A 62 -9.26 -16.57 -30.44
CA PRO A 62 -10.32 -15.81 -31.09
C PRO A 62 -11.10 -14.93 -30.09
N LEU A 63 -10.39 -14.04 -29.39
CA LEU A 63 -10.94 -13.13 -28.39
C LEU A 63 -11.06 -11.70 -28.93
N ALA A 64 -12.12 -11.01 -28.53
CA ALA A 64 -12.34 -9.59 -28.83
C ALA A 64 -12.33 -8.75 -27.54
N ALA A 65 -12.31 -7.42 -27.69
CA ALA A 65 -12.44 -6.52 -26.56
C ALA A 65 -13.76 -6.76 -25.81
N GLY A 66 -13.71 -6.76 -24.48
CA GLY A 66 -14.84 -7.09 -23.59
C GLY A 66 -15.04 -8.59 -23.34
N ALA A 67 -14.22 -9.46 -23.95
CA ALA A 67 -14.31 -10.90 -23.67
C ALA A 67 -13.83 -11.21 -22.25
N HIS A 68 -14.54 -12.16 -21.62
CA HIS A 68 -14.23 -12.66 -20.29
C HIS A 68 -13.39 -13.93 -20.42
N TYR A 69 -12.26 -13.99 -19.71
CA TYR A 69 -11.37 -15.14 -19.79
C TYR A 69 -10.71 -15.51 -18.46
N GLY A 70 -10.16 -16.71 -18.43
CA GLY A 70 -9.25 -17.22 -17.40
C GLY A 70 -8.34 -18.29 -17.97
N LEU A 71 -7.56 -18.94 -17.11
CA LEU A 71 -6.53 -19.91 -17.50
C LEU A 71 -6.77 -21.26 -16.84
N ARG A 72 -6.35 -22.36 -17.49
CA ARG A 72 -6.20 -23.68 -16.88
C ARG A 72 -4.86 -24.28 -17.24
N ALA A 73 -4.09 -24.66 -16.23
CA ALA A 73 -2.79 -25.30 -16.39
C ALA A 73 -2.89 -26.80 -16.08
N HIS A 74 -2.16 -27.59 -16.86
CA HIS A 74 -2.21 -29.05 -16.82
C HIS A 74 -0.81 -29.62 -16.56
N GLY A 75 -0.74 -30.78 -15.93
CA GLY A 75 0.49 -31.51 -15.66
C GLY A 75 0.52 -32.08 -14.24
N ALA A 76 1.54 -32.88 -13.93
CA ALA A 76 1.73 -33.41 -12.58
C ALA A 76 1.94 -32.27 -11.56
N GLY A 77 1.13 -32.23 -10.51
CA GLY A 77 1.17 -31.17 -9.49
C GLY A 77 0.41 -29.88 -9.86
N PHE A 78 -0.30 -29.87 -11.00
CA PHE A 78 -1.19 -28.79 -11.40
C PHE A 78 -2.67 -29.16 -11.15
N PHE A 79 -3.55 -28.15 -11.19
CA PHE A 79 -4.96 -28.29 -10.85
C PHE A 79 -5.84 -27.85 -12.03
N PRO A 80 -6.01 -28.69 -13.06
CA PRO A 80 -6.72 -28.31 -14.30
C PRO A 80 -8.20 -28.00 -14.08
N GLU A 81 -8.80 -28.49 -13.00
CA GLU A 81 -10.16 -28.13 -12.57
C GLU A 81 -10.26 -26.70 -12.01
N LYS A 82 -9.15 -26.03 -11.69
CA LYS A 82 -9.16 -24.65 -11.19
C LYS A 82 -9.04 -23.68 -12.35
N LEU A 83 -10.01 -22.77 -12.44
CA LEU A 83 -9.87 -21.56 -13.25
C LEU A 83 -8.92 -20.60 -12.52
N LEU A 84 -7.86 -20.20 -13.22
CA LEU A 84 -6.82 -19.31 -12.72
C LEU A 84 -6.97 -17.92 -13.36
N LEU A 85 -6.65 -16.89 -12.60
CA LEU A 85 -6.50 -15.53 -13.11
C LEU A 85 -5.19 -15.43 -13.91
N ASP A 86 -5.22 -14.70 -15.02
CA ASP A 86 -4.00 -14.26 -15.71
C ASP A 86 -3.25 -13.24 -14.81
N PRO A 87 -1.98 -13.50 -14.42
CA PRO A 87 -1.24 -12.58 -13.55
C PRO A 87 -1.07 -11.18 -14.14
N TRP A 88 -1.16 -11.03 -15.46
CA TRP A 88 -1.10 -9.76 -16.18
C TRP A 88 -2.48 -9.19 -16.55
N ALA A 89 -3.58 -9.76 -16.02
CA ALA A 89 -4.92 -9.22 -16.23
C ALA A 89 -5.02 -7.78 -15.71
N ARG A 90 -5.55 -6.88 -16.54
CA ARG A 90 -5.66 -5.43 -16.26
C ARG A 90 -7.04 -5.02 -15.76
N ARG A 91 -8.02 -5.94 -15.82
CA ARG A 91 -9.41 -5.71 -15.48
C ARG A 91 -10.06 -7.01 -15.03
N LEU A 92 -10.86 -6.95 -13.98
CA LEU A 92 -11.73 -8.04 -13.53
C LEU A 92 -13.20 -7.64 -13.70
N ASP A 93 -14.06 -8.63 -13.95
CA ASP A 93 -15.51 -8.44 -14.08
C ASP A 93 -16.22 -8.18 -12.75
N ARG A 94 -15.66 -8.71 -11.65
CA ARG A 94 -16.18 -8.55 -10.29
C ARG A 94 -15.08 -8.75 -9.24
N PRO A 95 -15.33 -8.34 -7.98
CA PRO A 95 -14.42 -8.61 -6.86
C PRO A 95 -14.26 -10.12 -6.60
N PHE A 96 -13.15 -10.51 -5.98
CA PHE A 96 -13.03 -11.87 -5.48
C PHE A 96 -14.00 -12.13 -4.34
N THR A 97 -14.52 -13.36 -4.30
CA THR A 97 -15.25 -13.91 -3.15
C THR A 97 -14.78 -15.34 -2.99
N LEU A 98 -14.19 -15.66 -1.83
CA LEU A 98 -13.71 -17.00 -1.56
C LEU A 98 -14.85 -18.02 -1.66
N HIS A 99 -14.54 -19.15 -2.29
CA HIS A 99 -15.47 -20.25 -2.45
C HIS A 99 -14.74 -21.58 -2.28
N ALA A 100 -15.40 -22.59 -1.70
CA ALA A 100 -14.80 -23.90 -1.43
C ALA A 100 -14.17 -24.56 -2.67
N ALA A 101 -14.73 -24.31 -3.85
CA ALA A 101 -14.19 -24.80 -5.13
C ALA A 101 -12.78 -24.26 -5.47
N MET A 102 -12.36 -23.14 -4.90
CA MET A 102 -11.04 -22.54 -5.14
C MET A 102 -9.91 -23.28 -4.42
N PHE A 103 -10.22 -24.14 -3.44
CA PHE A 103 -9.23 -24.87 -2.67
C PHE A 103 -8.90 -26.22 -3.32
N ALA A 104 -7.72 -26.76 -2.98
CA ALA A 104 -7.34 -28.12 -3.36
C ALA A 104 -8.39 -29.14 -2.89
N GLY A 105 -8.75 -30.10 -3.75
CA GLY A 105 -9.82 -31.06 -3.47
C GLY A 105 -11.25 -30.51 -3.63
N GLY A 106 -11.42 -29.19 -3.82
CA GLY A 106 -12.67 -28.61 -4.31
C GLY A 106 -12.96 -28.99 -5.76
N GLY A 107 -14.19 -28.77 -6.23
CA GLY A 107 -14.58 -28.97 -7.64
C GLY A 107 -14.07 -27.88 -8.59
N ASP A 108 -14.71 -27.78 -9.75
CA ASP A 108 -14.41 -26.73 -10.73
C ASP A 108 -14.69 -25.32 -10.17
N SER A 109 -13.69 -24.44 -10.19
CA SER A 109 -13.80 -23.08 -9.63
C SER A 109 -14.37 -22.05 -10.62
N ALA A 110 -14.60 -22.40 -11.89
CA ALA A 110 -14.96 -21.45 -12.93
C ALA A 110 -16.21 -20.61 -12.63
N ALA A 111 -17.23 -21.18 -11.98
CA ALA A 111 -18.43 -20.43 -11.61
C ALA A 111 -18.16 -19.37 -10.53
N ALA A 112 -17.26 -19.66 -9.59
CA ALA A 112 -16.97 -18.81 -8.44
C ALA A 112 -15.88 -17.76 -8.73
N MET A 113 -14.89 -18.11 -9.55
CA MET A 113 -13.74 -17.26 -9.86
C MET A 113 -14.18 -15.99 -10.63
N PRO A 114 -13.62 -14.80 -10.33
CA PRO A 114 -13.69 -13.64 -11.23
C PRO A 114 -12.99 -13.92 -12.56
N LYS A 115 -13.42 -13.25 -13.63
CA LYS A 115 -12.84 -13.40 -14.96
C LYS A 115 -12.06 -12.14 -15.28
N ALA A 116 -10.92 -12.32 -15.94
CA ALA A 116 -10.24 -11.21 -16.57
C ALA A 116 -11.09 -10.70 -17.73
N VAL A 117 -11.15 -9.38 -17.91
CA VAL A 117 -11.81 -8.74 -19.04
C VAL A 117 -10.75 -8.22 -20.00
N LEU A 118 -10.80 -8.65 -21.26
CA LEU A 118 -9.85 -8.19 -22.26
C LEU A 118 -10.23 -6.77 -22.70
N GLU A 119 -9.54 -5.77 -22.17
CA GLU A 119 -9.75 -4.37 -22.56
C GLU A 119 -8.73 -3.91 -23.61
N ALA A 120 -9.14 -2.92 -24.42
CA ALA A 120 -8.19 -2.21 -25.26
C ALA A 120 -7.26 -1.37 -24.37
N PRO A 121 -5.96 -1.25 -24.73
CA PRO A 121 -5.07 -0.34 -24.02
C PRO A 121 -5.66 1.07 -23.99
N LEU A 122 -5.65 1.69 -22.82
CA LEU A 122 -6.04 3.08 -22.71
C LEU A 122 -5.08 3.96 -23.54
N PRO A 123 -5.58 5.02 -24.21
CA PRO A 123 -4.70 5.94 -24.93
C PRO A 123 -3.70 6.60 -23.97
N PRO A 124 -2.61 7.22 -24.45
CA PRO A 124 -1.72 8.03 -23.61
C PRO A 124 -2.51 9.11 -22.84
N LEU A 125 -2.00 9.51 -21.67
CA LEU A 125 -2.65 10.49 -20.78
C LEU A 125 -3.03 11.77 -21.55
N ALA A 126 -4.33 12.01 -21.70
CA ALA A 126 -4.91 13.22 -22.27
C ALA A 126 -5.25 14.25 -21.17
N PRO A 127 -5.41 15.55 -21.49
CA PRO A 127 -5.92 16.55 -20.54
C PRO A 127 -7.36 16.21 -20.10
N PHE A 128 -7.69 16.50 -18.84
CA PHE A 128 -8.91 16.05 -18.17
C PHE A 128 -10.12 16.97 -18.44
N SER A 129 -11.32 16.47 -18.14
CA SER A 129 -12.58 17.22 -18.18
C SER A 129 -13.40 16.94 -16.90
N PRO A 130 -13.91 17.98 -16.21
CA PRO A 130 -14.49 17.86 -14.87
C PRO A 130 -15.94 17.32 -14.87
N PRO A 131 -16.32 16.49 -13.87
CA PRO A 131 -17.71 16.12 -13.59
C PRO A 131 -18.44 17.04 -12.59
N ASP A 132 -19.77 16.92 -12.58
CA ASP A 132 -20.83 17.71 -11.90
C ASP A 132 -20.85 17.55 -10.35
N PRO A 133 -21.07 18.63 -9.56
CA PRO A 133 -20.99 18.61 -8.09
C PRO A 133 -22.29 18.24 -7.35
N ASP A 134 -22.31 17.01 -6.82
CA ASP A 134 -22.91 16.56 -5.56
C ASP A 134 -22.55 15.08 -5.47
N VAL A 135 -21.78 14.60 -4.46
CA VAL A 135 -21.32 13.19 -4.45
C VAL A 135 -22.56 12.30 -4.34
N PRO A 136 -23.01 11.65 -5.42
CA PRO A 136 -24.13 10.74 -5.33
C PRO A 136 -23.71 9.59 -4.42
N GLU A 137 -24.67 9.01 -3.71
CA GLU A 137 -24.41 7.84 -2.86
C GLU A 137 -23.65 6.74 -3.61
N ALA A 138 -23.96 6.57 -4.91
CA ALA A 138 -23.31 5.62 -5.82
C ALA A 138 -21.80 5.85 -6.04
N LEU A 139 -21.24 7.02 -5.70
CA LEU A 139 -19.81 7.31 -5.85
C LEU A 139 -19.03 7.21 -4.53
N ARG A 140 -19.70 7.09 -3.38
CA ARG A 140 -19.02 7.02 -2.07
C ARG A 140 -18.18 5.74 -1.98
N GLY A 141 -16.96 5.86 -1.46
CA GLY A 141 -16.02 4.73 -1.37
C GLY A 141 -15.34 4.33 -2.68
N THR A 142 -15.46 5.13 -3.75
CA THR A 142 -14.84 4.85 -5.06
C THR A 142 -13.80 5.91 -5.44
N PHE A 143 -12.98 5.61 -6.45
CA PHE A 143 -12.09 6.59 -7.07
C PHE A 143 -12.84 7.81 -7.61
N SER A 144 -14.03 7.62 -8.20
CA SER A 144 -14.89 8.74 -8.62
C SER A 144 -15.34 9.62 -7.45
N GLY A 145 -15.59 9.02 -6.28
CA GLY A 145 -15.90 9.76 -5.05
C GLY A 145 -14.72 10.59 -4.56
N LEU A 146 -13.50 10.06 -4.62
CA LEU A 146 -12.27 10.80 -4.27
C LEU A 146 -11.99 11.94 -5.27
N ALA A 147 -12.30 11.73 -6.55
CA ALA A 147 -12.18 12.74 -7.60
C ALA A 147 -13.22 13.88 -7.48
N HIS A 148 -14.23 13.72 -6.63
CA HIS A 148 -15.32 14.67 -6.55
C HIS A 148 -14.86 16.03 -6.00
N PRO A 149 -15.40 17.17 -6.49
CA PRO A 149 -15.00 18.51 -6.06
C PRO A 149 -15.01 18.73 -4.53
N ALA A 150 -15.96 18.12 -3.81
CA ALA A 150 -16.04 18.22 -2.35
C ALA A 150 -14.84 17.56 -1.63
N ALA A 151 -14.42 16.37 -2.05
CA ALA A 151 -13.26 15.67 -1.49
C ALA A 151 -11.98 16.47 -1.80
N ILE A 152 -11.82 16.93 -3.04
CA ILE A 152 -10.71 17.78 -3.46
C ILE A 152 -10.68 19.09 -2.66
N ALA A 153 -11.84 19.73 -2.42
CA ALA A 153 -11.93 20.96 -1.66
C ALA A 153 -11.44 20.77 -0.21
N HIS A 154 -11.81 19.66 0.45
CA HIS A 154 -11.28 19.30 1.77
C HIS A 154 -9.76 19.17 1.76
N LEU A 155 -9.20 18.37 0.84
CA LEU A 155 -7.76 18.14 0.74
C LEU A 155 -6.98 19.43 0.48
N ARG A 156 -7.51 20.31 -0.38
CA ARG A 156 -6.94 21.64 -0.64
C ARG A 156 -7.03 22.55 0.58
N ALA A 157 -8.13 22.53 1.32
CA ALA A 157 -8.32 23.32 2.54
C ALA A 157 -7.36 22.88 3.66
N LEU A 158 -7.18 21.57 3.82
CA LEU A 158 -6.18 20.98 4.72
C LEU A 158 -4.76 21.35 4.29
N GLY A 159 -4.53 21.43 2.98
CA GLY A 159 -3.28 21.87 2.39
C GLY A 159 -2.26 20.75 2.20
N VAL A 160 -2.68 19.48 2.15
CA VAL A 160 -1.79 18.36 1.80
C VAL A 160 -1.24 18.54 0.38
N THR A 161 -0.11 17.89 0.08
CA THR A 161 0.50 17.91 -1.27
C THR A 161 0.34 16.59 -1.99
N HIS A 162 0.19 15.49 -1.25
CA HIS A 162 -0.02 14.16 -1.77
C HIS A 162 -1.09 13.46 -0.93
N VAL A 163 -1.80 12.53 -1.55
CA VAL A 163 -2.60 11.52 -0.88
C VAL A 163 -1.95 10.16 -1.10
N GLU A 164 -1.73 9.42 -0.03
CA GLU A 164 -1.30 8.02 -0.08
C GLU A 164 -2.53 7.14 0.07
N LEU A 165 -2.87 6.39 -0.98
CA LEU A 165 -4.00 5.48 -0.97
C LEU A 165 -3.54 4.12 -0.49
N LEU A 166 -4.30 3.50 0.42
CA LEU A 166 -4.16 2.09 0.78
C LEU A 166 -4.27 1.20 -0.48
N PRO A 167 -3.90 -0.10 -0.39
CA PRO A 167 -3.86 -0.99 -1.55
C PRO A 167 -5.12 -0.94 -2.42
N CYS A 168 -4.91 -0.69 -3.72
CA CYS A 168 -5.99 -0.61 -4.71
C CYS A 168 -5.93 -1.70 -5.78
N ALA A 169 -4.95 -2.60 -5.74
CA ALA A 169 -4.88 -3.76 -6.63
C ALA A 169 -5.90 -4.81 -6.18
N ALA A 170 -6.53 -5.51 -7.12
CA ALA A 170 -7.61 -6.44 -6.81
C ALA A 170 -7.18 -7.53 -5.81
N TRP A 171 -7.93 -7.66 -4.72
CA TRP A 171 -7.61 -8.53 -3.58
C TRP A 171 -8.71 -9.55 -3.33
N VAL A 172 -8.42 -10.50 -2.45
CA VAL A 172 -9.39 -11.46 -1.92
C VAL A 172 -9.47 -11.34 -0.40
N ASP A 173 -10.64 -11.56 0.18
CA ASP A 173 -10.79 -11.62 1.63
C ASP A 173 -10.05 -12.84 2.20
N GLU A 174 -9.42 -12.72 3.36
CA GLU A 174 -8.76 -13.82 4.04
C GLU A 174 -9.75 -14.93 4.41
N ARG A 175 -9.29 -16.18 4.40
CA ARG A 175 -10.12 -17.39 4.59
C ARG A 175 -10.98 -17.37 5.85
N HIS A 176 -10.54 -16.73 6.93
CA HIS A 176 -11.27 -16.68 8.19
C HIS A 176 -12.32 -15.56 8.26
N LEU A 177 -12.28 -14.55 7.39
CA LEU A 177 -13.17 -13.39 7.48
C LEU A 177 -14.61 -13.68 7.01
N PRO A 178 -14.87 -14.31 5.84
CA PRO A 178 -16.25 -14.53 5.40
C PRO A 178 -17.11 -15.35 6.37
N PRO A 179 -16.61 -16.43 7.03
CA PRO A 179 -17.36 -17.13 8.07
C PRO A 179 -17.77 -16.25 9.27
N LEU A 180 -17.05 -15.15 9.51
CA LEU A 180 -17.34 -14.17 10.56
C LEU A 180 -18.25 -13.02 10.08
N GLY A 181 -18.65 -13.01 8.81
CA GLY A 181 -19.37 -11.89 8.20
C GLY A 181 -18.52 -10.64 8.02
N LEU A 182 -17.21 -10.79 7.98
CA LEU A 182 -16.22 -9.72 7.79
C LEU A 182 -15.61 -9.78 6.39
N SER A 183 -14.95 -8.71 5.99
CA SER A 183 -14.25 -8.57 4.70
C SER A 183 -12.94 -7.83 4.89
N ASN A 184 -11.97 -8.03 3.99
CA ASN A 184 -10.73 -7.27 4.02
C ASN A 184 -11.02 -5.83 3.55
N TYR A 185 -10.93 -4.89 4.49
CA TYR A 185 -11.21 -3.47 4.26
C TYR A 185 -9.98 -2.71 3.76
N TRP A 186 -8.79 -3.06 4.25
CA TRP A 186 -7.56 -2.37 3.87
C TRP A 186 -7.01 -2.76 2.49
N GLY A 187 -7.27 -3.99 2.04
CA GLY A 187 -6.86 -4.50 0.73
C GLY A 187 -5.46 -5.12 0.65
N TYR A 188 -4.75 -5.31 1.78
CA TYR A 188 -3.41 -5.92 1.82
C TYR A 188 -3.41 -7.45 1.58
N ASN A 189 -4.08 -7.91 0.52
CA ASN A 189 -4.14 -9.33 0.17
C ASN A 189 -4.31 -9.56 -1.35
N PRO A 190 -3.41 -9.02 -2.20
CA PRO A 190 -3.62 -8.91 -3.64
C PRO A 190 -3.59 -10.26 -4.37
N VAL A 191 -4.37 -10.37 -5.43
CA VAL A 191 -4.34 -11.48 -6.40
C VAL A 191 -4.12 -10.97 -7.83
N GLY A 192 -4.73 -9.83 -8.18
CA GLY A 192 -4.59 -9.18 -9.48
C GLY A 192 -3.72 -7.93 -9.41
N PHE A 193 -2.39 -8.10 -9.50
CA PHE A 193 -1.42 -7.00 -9.28
C PHE A 193 -1.55 -5.81 -10.24
N LEU A 194 -2.08 -6.02 -11.45
CA LEU A 194 -2.27 -4.98 -12.47
C LEU A 194 -3.70 -4.43 -12.51
N ALA A 195 -4.67 -5.18 -12.00
CA ALA A 195 -6.08 -4.81 -12.06
C ALA A 195 -6.47 -3.98 -10.83
N PRO A 196 -7.14 -2.84 -10.99
CA PRO A 196 -7.69 -2.14 -9.83
C PRO A 196 -8.84 -2.95 -9.24
N GLU A 197 -9.01 -2.86 -7.91
CA GLU A 197 -10.11 -3.52 -7.20
C GLU A 197 -11.47 -3.06 -7.74
N PRO A 198 -12.32 -3.99 -8.23
CA PRO A 198 -13.62 -3.62 -8.79
C PRO A 198 -14.57 -2.91 -7.81
N ARG A 199 -14.46 -3.14 -6.50
CA ARG A 199 -15.21 -2.38 -5.47
C ARG A 199 -14.84 -0.90 -5.45
N LEU A 200 -13.56 -0.58 -5.63
CA LEU A 200 -13.04 0.80 -5.55
C LEU A 200 -13.10 1.52 -6.90
N ALA A 201 -12.88 0.79 -8.00
CA ALA A 201 -12.86 1.30 -9.37
C ALA A 201 -13.80 0.47 -10.28
N PRO A 202 -15.14 0.60 -10.11
CA PRO A 202 -16.09 -0.09 -10.98
C PRO A 202 -15.91 0.27 -12.46
N GLY A 203 -15.36 1.43 -12.81
CA GLY A 203 -14.96 1.84 -14.16
C GLY A 203 -13.54 1.43 -14.58
N GLY A 204 -12.83 0.68 -13.73
CA GLY A 204 -11.51 0.12 -14.02
C GLY A 204 -10.40 1.16 -14.05
N MET A 205 -9.33 0.87 -14.79
CA MET A 205 -8.14 1.72 -14.82
C MET A 205 -8.44 3.13 -15.37
N ALA A 206 -9.47 3.27 -16.22
CA ALA A 206 -9.93 4.57 -16.71
C ALA A 206 -10.46 5.47 -15.58
N GLU A 207 -11.18 4.90 -14.61
CA GLU A 207 -11.70 5.63 -13.45
C GLU A 207 -10.56 6.08 -12.53
N VAL A 208 -9.62 5.17 -12.24
CA VAL A 208 -8.41 5.50 -11.46
C VAL A 208 -7.66 6.67 -12.11
N ARG A 209 -7.42 6.60 -13.42
CA ARG A 209 -6.77 7.67 -14.19
C ARG A 209 -7.52 9.00 -14.07
N ALA A 210 -8.84 8.99 -14.19
CA ALA A 210 -9.65 10.20 -14.08
C ALA A 210 -9.51 10.85 -12.69
N CYS A 211 -9.51 10.03 -11.63
CA CYS A 211 -9.29 10.51 -10.27
C CYS A 211 -7.89 11.11 -10.08
N VAL A 212 -6.83 10.41 -10.52
CA VAL A 212 -5.46 10.90 -10.44
C VAL A 212 -5.29 12.21 -11.23
N ALA A 213 -5.94 12.33 -12.39
CA ALA A 213 -5.92 13.55 -13.17
C ALA A 213 -6.61 14.72 -12.45
N ALA A 214 -7.78 14.50 -11.85
CA ALA A 214 -8.51 15.51 -11.09
C ALA A 214 -7.72 16.02 -9.87
N LEU A 215 -7.09 15.12 -9.11
CA LEU A 215 -6.22 15.47 -7.99
C LEU A 215 -4.99 16.25 -8.45
N ARG A 216 -4.37 15.83 -9.56
CA ARG A 216 -3.21 16.52 -10.13
C ARG A 216 -3.55 17.94 -10.58
N GLU A 217 -4.71 18.17 -11.19
CA GLU A 217 -5.19 19.52 -11.54
C GLU A 217 -5.40 20.41 -10.31
N ALA A 218 -5.77 19.81 -9.18
CA ALA A 218 -5.82 20.48 -7.88
C ALA A 218 -4.44 20.68 -7.22
N GLY A 219 -3.35 20.23 -7.86
CA GLY A 219 -1.98 20.31 -7.34
C GLY A 219 -1.66 19.25 -6.29
N ILE A 220 -2.39 18.13 -6.28
CA ILE A 220 -2.24 17.03 -5.32
C ILE A 220 -1.70 15.79 -6.06
N GLY A 221 -0.57 15.26 -5.62
CA GLY A 221 -0.02 14.00 -6.12
C GLY A 221 -0.72 12.79 -5.51
N VAL A 222 -0.71 11.66 -6.23
CA VAL A 222 -1.23 10.38 -5.71
C VAL A 222 -0.08 9.41 -5.52
N ILE A 223 0.04 8.86 -4.33
CA ILE A 223 0.96 7.78 -3.99
C ILE A 223 0.09 6.54 -3.78
N LEU A 224 0.48 5.40 -4.35
CA LEU A 224 -0.23 4.14 -4.16
C LEU A 224 0.56 3.24 -3.22
N ASP A 225 -0.06 2.81 -2.12
CA ASP A 225 0.44 1.70 -1.33
C ASP A 225 0.33 0.41 -2.15
N ILE A 226 1.44 -0.29 -2.33
CA ILE A 226 1.53 -1.47 -3.20
C ILE A 226 2.14 -2.65 -2.46
N VAL A 227 1.40 -3.76 -2.50
CA VAL A 227 1.79 -5.03 -1.92
C VAL A 227 2.38 -5.92 -3.02
N LEU A 228 3.70 -6.13 -2.93
CA LEU A 228 4.45 -7.03 -3.82
C LEU A 228 5.18 -8.12 -3.03
N ASN A 229 5.09 -8.11 -1.71
CA ASN A 229 5.80 -9.05 -0.86
C ASN A 229 5.10 -10.43 -0.78
N HIS A 230 3.77 -10.49 -0.89
CA HIS A 230 2.97 -11.72 -0.82
C HIS A 230 1.76 -11.69 -1.77
N SER A 231 0.96 -12.76 -1.78
CA SER A 231 -0.34 -12.83 -2.49
C SER A 231 -1.47 -13.39 -1.62
N GLY A 232 -2.71 -13.12 -2.04
CA GLY A 232 -3.94 -13.68 -1.45
C GLY A 232 -4.14 -15.19 -1.64
N GLU A 233 -3.17 -15.90 -2.18
CA GLU A 233 -3.16 -17.37 -2.18
C GLU A 233 -2.66 -17.96 -0.85
N GLY A 234 -2.20 -17.16 0.10
CA GLY A 234 -1.91 -17.56 1.49
C GLY A 234 -0.91 -18.71 1.66
N ASP A 235 -1.09 -19.49 2.72
CA ASP A 235 -0.27 -20.65 3.09
C ASP A 235 -0.47 -21.88 2.17
N ALA A 236 0.16 -23.02 2.49
CA ALA A 236 0.02 -24.26 1.71
C ALA A 236 -1.43 -24.83 1.66
N GLN A 237 -2.33 -24.35 2.52
CA GLN A 237 -3.75 -24.72 2.53
C GLN A 237 -4.63 -23.61 1.91
N GLY A 238 -4.00 -22.58 1.35
CA GLY A 238 -4.69 -21.46 0.73
C GLY A 238 -5.36 -21.84 -0.60
N PRO A 239 -6.12 -20.89 -1.17
CA PRO A 239 -6.80 -21.11 -2.44
C PRO A 239 -5.81 -21.15 -3.62
N ILE A 240 -6.26 -21.75 -4.72
CA ILE A 240 -5.56 -21.80 -6.00
C ILE A 240 -6.29 -20.83 -6.94
N LEU A 241 -5.75 -19.63 -7.08
CA LEU A 241 -6.38 -18.49 -7.75
C LEU A 241 -5.60 -18.03 -8.98
N SER A 242 -4.27 -18.11 -8.95
CA SER A 242 -3.39 -17.56 -9.98
C SER A 242 -2.03 -18.26 -9.95
N LEU A 243 -1.05 -17.66 -9.27
CA LEU A 243 0.37 -18.04 -9.32
C LEU A 243 0.61 -19.48 -8.85
N ARG A 244 -0.08 -19.93 -7.80
CA ARG A 244 0.00 -21.31 -7.28
C ARG A 244 -0.34 -22.32 -8.37
N GLY A 245 -1.45 -22.08 -9.07
CA GLY A 245 -1.90 -22.91 -10.18
C GLY A 245 -1.04 -22.79 -11.45
N LEU A 246 -0.18 -21.77 -11.55
CA LEU A 246 0.77 -21.58 -12.65
C LEU A 246 2.19 -22.08 -12.32
N GLY A 247 2.38 -22.75 -11.18
CA GLY A 247 3.63 -23.38 -10.78
C GLY A 247 4.22 -22.77 -9.51
N GLU A 248 3.58 -23.03 -8.36
CA GLU A 248 3.90 -22.51 -7.01
C GLU A 248 5.40 -22.28 -6.73
N ALA A 249 6.24 -23.30 -6.90
CA ALA A 249 7.67 -23.24 -6.55
C ALA A 249 8.49 -22.24 -7.40
N HIS A 250 7.95 -21.74 -8.50
CA HIS A 250 8.60 -20.72 -9.34
C HIS A 250 8.11 -19.29 -9.05
N TRP A 251 7.02 -19.16 -8.31
CA TRP A 251 6.41 -17.87 -7.99
C TRP A 251 6.68 -17.43 -6.55
N TYR A 252 6.76 -18.38 -5.63
CA TYR A 252 6.93 -18.14 -4.21
C TYR A 252 8.32 -18.55 -3.72
N ALA A 253 8.81 -17.86 -2.69
CA ALA A 253 10.04 -18.21 -2.01
C ALA A 253 9.85 -19.53 -1.26
N MET A 254 10.75 -20.48 -1.50
CA MET A 254 10.69 -21.83 -0.95
C MET A 254 11.93 -22.15 -0.13
N ARG A 255 11.73 -22.70 1.08
CA ARG A 255 12.81 -23.19 1.94
C ARG A 255 12.48 -24.58 2.46
N HIS A 256 13.37 -25.53 2.21
CA HIS A 256 13.18 -26.94 2.57
C HIS A 256 11.85 -27.54 2.06
N GLY A 257 11.40 -27.12 0.88
CA GLY A 257 10.15 -27.60 0.27
C GLY A 257 8.87 -26.98 0.84
N ALA A 258 8.96 -25.95 1.69
CA ALA A 258 7.83 -25.21 2.23
C ALA A 258 7.89 -23.73 1.83
N LEU A 259 6.73 -23.07 1.78
CA LEU A 259 6.63 -21.63 1.56
C LEU A 259 7.33 -20.86 2.68
N GLU A 260 8.15 -19.89 2.30
CA GLU A 260 8.66 -18.89 3.24
C GLU A 260 7.56 -17.87 3.57
N ASN A 261 7.53 -17.41 4.81
CA ASN A 261 6.49 -16.50 5.31
C ASN A 261 7.09 -15.29 6.04
N HIS A 262 8.02 -14.58 5.39
CA HIS A 262 8.60 -13.36 5.97
C HIS A 262 7.60 -12.18 6.01
N ALA A 263 6.52 -12.24 5.23
CA ALA A 263 5.44 -11.26 5.25
C ALA A 263 4.39 -11.50 6.35
N GLY A 264 4.31 -12.71 6.92
CA GLY A 264 3.31 -13.06 7.94
C GLY A 264 1.93 -13.44 7.40
N THR A 265 1.76 -13.52 6.08
CA THR A 265 0.48 -13.76 5.39
C THR A 265 0.36 -15.16 4.77
N GLY A 266 1.37 -16.00 4.96
CA GLY A 266 1.40 -17.42 4.56
C GLY A 266 2.35 -17.73 3.42
N ASN A 267 2.74 -16.74 2.63
CA ASN A 267 3.71 -16.86 1.55
C ASN A 267 4.57 -15.59 1.40
N ALA A 268 5.60 -15.66 0.56
CA ALA A 268 6.33 -14.51 0.05
C ALA A 268 6.66 -14.73 -1.43
N LEU A 269 6.57 -13.68 -2.26
CA LEU A 269 6.93 -13.76 -3.68
C LEU A 269 8.46 -13.90 -3.83
N ALA A 270 8.90 -14.77 -4.74
CA ALA A 270 10.33 -14.97 -5.03
C ALA A 270 10.85 -13.88 -5.97
N LEU A 271 10.98 -12.64 -5.47
CA LEU A 271 11.32 -11.45 -6.26
C LEU A 271 12.78 -11.41 -6.74
N ASP A 272 13.60 -12.39 -6.36
CA ASP A 272 14.92 -12.67 -6.94
C ASP A 272 14.86 -13.61 -8.16
N GLN A 273 13.67 -14.15 -8.48
CA GLN A 273 13.43 -15.01 -9.65
C GLN A 273 12.85 -14.22 -10.83
N PRO A 274 13.08 -14.68 -12.09
CA PRO A 274 12.73 -13.91 -13.28
C PRO A 274 11.25 -13.55 -13.41
N TRP A 275 10.32 -14.48 -13.14
CA TRP A 275 8.90 -14.27 -13.38
C TRP A 275 8.22 -13.39 -12.32
N PRO A 276 8.41 -13.62 -11.01
CA PRO A 276 7.89 -12.70 -9.98
C PRO A 276 8.49 -11.30 -10.12
N LEU A 277 9.80 -11.18 -10.37
CA LEU A 277 10.45 -9.89 -10.64
C LEU A 277 9.81 -9.18 -11.83
N ARG A 278 9.60 -9.92 -12.93
CA ARG A 278 8.99 -9.35 -14.14
C ARG A 278 7.55 -8.90 -13.88
N LEU A 279 6.76 -9.70 -13.17
CA LEU A 279 5.39 -9.34 -12.78
C LEU A 279 5.37 -8.06 -11.93
N ALA A 280 6.24 -7.98 -10.92
CA ALA A 280 6.37 -6.79 -10.07
C ALA A 280 6.76 -5.53 -10.86
N MET A 281 7.76 -5.63 -11.74
CA MET A 281 8.19 -4.51 -12.59
C MET A 281 7.11 -4.09 -13.58
N ASP A 282 6.40 -5.04 -14.19
CA ASP A 282 5.31 -4.75 -15.12
C ASP A 282 4.10 -4.14 -14.39
N ALA A 283 3.78 -4.59 -13.17
CA ALA A 283 2.74 -3.99 -12.33
C ALA A 283 3.06 -2.54 -11.97
N LEU A 284 4.27 -2.27 -11.46
CA LEU A 284 4.70 -0.91 -11.12
C LEU A 284 4.65 0.03 -12.33
N ARG A 285 5.17 -0.40 -13.50
CA ARG A 285 5.09 0.39 -14.73
C ARG A 285 3.66 0.59 -15.19
N HIS A 286 2.83 -0.45 -15.13
CA HIS A 286 1.43 -0.37 -15.52
C HIS A 286 0.70 0.70 -14.73
N TRP A 287 0.77 0.66 -13.39
CA TRP A 287 0.16 1.68 -12.54
C TRP A 287 0.71 3.07 -12.84
N ALA A 288 2.03 3.23 -12.95
CA ALA A 288 2.67 4.52 -13.23
C ALA A 288 2.24 5.12 -14.57
N GLU A 289 2.34 4.36 -15.66
CA GLU A 289 2.09 4.84 -17.03
C GLU A 289 0.60 5.00 -17.32
N GLN A 290 -0.25 4.14 -16.74
CA GLN A 290 -1.69 4.18 -17.01
C GLN A 290 -2.41 5.25 -16.21
N THR A 291 -1.87 5.70 -15.08
CA THR A 291 -2.59 6.64 -14.19
C THR A 291 -1.88 7.99 -14.06
N GLY A 292 -0.55 8.01 -14.15
CA GLY A 292 0.25 9.19 -13.86
C GLY A 292 0.38 9.50 -12.36
N ILE A 293 0.29 8.49 -11.50
CA ILE A 293 0.61 8.59 -10.07
C ILE A 293 2.01 9.20 -9.84
N ALA A 294 2.17 9.86 -8.69
CA ALA A 294 3.41 10.50 -8.28
C ALA A 294 4.41 9.52 -7.65
N GLY A 295 3.94 8.39 -7.12
CA GLY A 295 4.79 7.46 -6.39
C GLY A 295 4.12 6.21 -5.87
N PHE A 296 4.91 5.41 -5.17
CA PHE A 296 4.48 4.21 -4.45
C PHE A 296 4.96 4.25 -3.00
N ARG A 297 4.15 3.69 -2.09
CA ARG A 297 4.63 3.20 -0.78
C ARG A 297 4.69 1.68 -0.86
N LEU A 298 5.87 1.12 -0.57
CA LEU A 298 6.13 -0.31 -0.65
C LEU A 298 5.84 -0.94 0.71
N ASP A 299 4.78 -1.75 0.75
CA ASP A 299 4.42 -2.56 1.91
C ASP A 299 5.48 -3.63 2.19
N LEU A 300 5.83 -3.78 3.47
CA LEU A 300 6.87 -4.69 3.97
C LEU A 300 8.09 -4.72 3.06
N ALA A 301 8.64 -3.55 2.73
CA ALA A 301 9.63 -3.35 1.69
C ALA A 301 10.90 -4.18 1.91
N THR A 302 11.20 -4.60 3.15
CA THR A 302 12.29 -5.53 3.41
C THR A 302 12.11 -6.83 2.66
N THR A 303 10.90 -7.38 2.58
CA THR A 303 10.66 -8.65 1.88
C THR A 303 10.96 -8.53 0.39
N LEU A 304 10.73 -7.36 -0.23
CA LEU A 304 11.07 -7.09 -1.64
C LEU A 304 12.58 -7.13 -1.91
N GLY A 305 13.39 -6.89 -0.88
CA GLY A 305 14.85 -6.94 -0.94
C GLY A 305 15.45 -8.27 -0.48
N ARG A 306 14.63 -9.30 -0.20
CA ARG A 306 15.12 -10.59 0.28
C ARG A 306 15.53 -11.53 -0.86
N SER A 307 16.53 -12.34 -0.55
CA SER A 307 16.92 -13.55 -1.28
C SER A 307 17.19 -14.67 -0.28
N THR A 308 17.68 -15.81 -0.76
CA THR A 308 18.19 -16.89 0.11
C THR A 308 19.32 -16.44 1.04
N GLN A 309 19.95 -15.29 0.80
CA GLN A 309 21.01 -14.69 1.64
C GLN A 309 20.51 -13.62 2.62
N GLY A 310 19.20 -13.38 2.68
CA GLY A 310 18.61 -12.30 3.47
C GLY A 310 18.39 -11.01 2.67
N PHE A 311 18.17 -9.90 3.38
CA PHE A 311 17.92 -8.59 2.78
C PHE A 311 19.19 -7.94 2.24
N THR A 312 19.09 -7.31 1.07
CA THR A 312 20.09 -6.37 0.57
C THR A 312 19.42 -5.23 -0.21
N ALA A 313 19.92 -4.00 -0.03
CA ALA A 313 19.47 -2.83 -0.77
C ALA A 313 19.80 -2.90 -2.27
N ASP A 314 20.68 -3.83 -2.66
CA ASP A 314 21.06 -4.12 -4.04
C ASP A 314 20.35 -5.39 -4.57
N ALA A 315 19.21 -5.77 -3.98
CA ALA A 315 18.43 -6.90 -4.46
C ALA A 315 17.92 -6.69 -5.90
N PRO A 316 17.68 -7.78 -6.67
CA PRO A 316 17.32 -7.69 -8.07
C PRO A 316 16.16 -6.73 -8.37
N LEU A 317 15.04 -6.81 -7.62
CA LEU A 317 13.90 -5.92 -7.81
C LEU A 317 14.25 -4.46 -7.51
N LEU A 318 14.92 -4.18 -6.38
CA LEU A 318 15.27 -2.82 -5.96
C LEU A 318 16.22 -2.16 -6.97
N LEU A 319 17.22 -2.89 -7.48
CA LEU A 319 18.09 -2.41 -8.55
C LEU A 319 17.31 -2.16 -9.84
N ALA A 320 16.41 -3.07 -10.23
CA ALA A 320 15.59 -2.93 -11.42
C ALA A 320 14.73 -1.66 -11.37
N MET A 321 14.12 -1.36 -10.23
CA MET A 321 13.35 -0.13 -10.01
C MET A 321 14.20 1.13 -10.11
N ARG A 322 15.40 1.13 -9.51
CA ARG A 322 16.30 2.31 -9.49
C ARG A 322 16.83 2.71 -10.87
N GLN A 323 17.11 1.74 -11.73
CA GLN A 323 17.61 2.03 -13.08
C GLN A 323 16.49 2.35 -14.08
N ASP A 324 15.27 1.92 -13.78
CA ASP A 324 14.12 1.99 -14.68
C ASP A 324 13.80 3.42 -15.13
N PRO A 325 13.64 3.69 -16.43
CA PRO A 325 13.44 5.06 -16.94
C PRO A 325 12.10 5.69 -16.51
N VAL A 326 11.09 4.89 -16.16
CA VAL A 326 9.80 5.35 -15.64
C VAL A 326 9.88 5.47 -14.13
N LEU A 327 10.20 4.38 -13.43
CA LEU A 327 10.08 4.30 -11.97
C LEU A 327 11.07 5.18 -11.23
N ARG A 328 12.29 5.38 -11.75
CA ARG A 328 13.31 6.22 -11.07
C ARG A 328 12.95 7.70 -10.94
N ARG A 329 11.87 8.13 -11.60
CA ARG A 329 11.34 9.51 -11.55
C ARG A 329 10.21 9.67 -10.55
N LEU A 330 9.73 8.58 -9.98
CA LEU A 330 8.64 8.55 -9.03
C LEU A 330 9.16 8.61 -7.59
N LEU A 331 8.31 9.05 -6.68
CA LEU A 331 8.57 8.92 -5.25
C LEU A 331 8.42 7.45 -4.84
N ILE A 332 9.44 6.87 -4.23
CA ILE A 332 9.38 5.51 -3.70
C ILE A 332 9.58 5.58 -2.19
N ILE A 333 8.52 5.27 -1.44
CA ILE A 333 8.50 5.22 0.01
C ILE A 333 8.61 3.74 0.42
N ALA A 334 9.41 3.43 1.44
CA ALA A 334 9.54 2.07 1.95
C ALA A 334 8.96 1.97 3.37
N GLU A 335 8.25 0.88 3.65
CA GLU A 335 8.11 0.33 4.98
C GLU A 335 9.34 -0.55 5.28
N PRO A 336 10.33 -0.06 6.06
CA PRO A 336 11.66 -0.67 6.08
C PRO A 336 11.74 -1.82 7.08
N TRP A 337 10.71 -2.64 7.16
CA TRP A 337 10.70 -3.85 7.96
C TRP A 337 9.85 -4.97 7.34
N ASP A 338 10.06 -6.18 7.82
CA ASP A 338 9.12 -7.30 7.72
C ASP A 338 9.22 -8.15 9.00
N ILE A 339 8.43 -9.23 9.10
CA ILE A 339 8.39 -10.06 10.31
C ILE A 339 9.44 -11.19 10.30
N GLY A 340 10.21 -11.32 9.22
CA GLY A 340 11.24 -12.35 9.09
C GLY A 340 12.46 -12.08 9.95
N PRO A 341 13.35 -13.08 10.13
CA PRO A 341 14.65 -12.88 10.77
C PRO A 341 15.43 -11.74 10.10
N ASP A 342 16.02 -10.87 10.91
CA ASP A 342 16.69 -9.64 10.46
C ASP A 342 15.79 -8.74 9.59
N GLY A 343 14.48 -8.70 9.87
CA GLY A 343 13.49 -7.94 9.10
C GLY A 343 13.60 -6.44 9.25
N TYR A 344 14.12 -5.92 10.36
CA TYR A 344 14.21 -4.48 10.61
C TYR A 344 15.39 -3.82 9.88
N GLN A 345 15.08 -2.96 8.90
CA GLN A 345 16.03 -2.36 7.95
C GLN A 345 15.92 -0.84 7.84
N LEU A 346 15.38 -0.16 8.86
CA LEU A 346 15.29 1.30 8.90
C LEU A 346 16.66 1.95 8.67
N GLY A 347 16.69 2.92 7.75
CA GLY A 347 17.89 3.63 7.30
C GLY A 347 18.72 2.88 6.24
N ARG A 348 18.34 1.64 5.88
CA ARG A 348 19.14 0.79 4.96
C ARG A 348 18.66 0.80 3.51
N PHE A 349 17.56 1.48 3.17
CA PHE A 349 17.15 1.63 1.78
C PHE A 349 17.98 2.69 1.04
N PRO A 350 17.98 2.68 -0.30
CA PRO A 350 18.71 3.65 -1.10
C PRO A 350 18.38 5.11 -0.75
N ALA A 351 19.38 5.99 -0.84
CA ALA A 351 19.16 7.42 -0.65
C ALA A 351 18.12 7.98 -1.64
N GLY A 352 17.25 8.87 -1.15
CA GLY A 352 16.14 9.43 -1.92
C GLY A 352 14.87 8.58 -1.93
N TRP A 353 14.87 7.44 -1.22
CA TRP A 353 13.66 6.69 -0.90
C TRP A 353 13.29 7.00 0.54
N PRO A 354 12.23 7.79 0.81
CA PRO A 354 11.79 8.01 2.18
C PRO A 354 11.36 6.70 2.84
N GLU A 355 11.62 6.59 4.13
CA GLU A 355 11.26 5.41 4.92
C GLU A 355 10.30 5.82 6.02
N TRP A 356 9.25 5.01 6.23
CA TRP A 356 8.42 5.12 7.43
C TRP A 356 9.31 5.05 8.67
N ASN A 357 9.33 6.13 9.45
CA ASN A 357 10.18 6.23 10.64
C ASN A 357 9.38 5.89 11.91
N ASP A 358 9.30 4.60 12.22
CA ASP A 358 8.67 4.11 13.46
C ASP A 358 9.40 4.58 14.72
N ARG A 359 10.71 4.86 14.65
CA ARG A 359 11.45 5.52 15.74
C ARG A 359 10.91 6.93 16.00
N PHE A 360 10.55 7.69 14.97
CA PHE A 360 9.86 8.97 15.15
C PHE A 360 8.53 8.74 15.87
N ARG A 361 7.71 7.82 15.38
CA ARG A 361 6.41 7.47 16.00
C ARG A 361 6.57 7.11 17.48
N ASP A 362 7.41 6.13 17.78
CA ASP A 362 7.51 5.53 19.11
C ASP A 362 8.16 6.48 20.11
N ASP A 363 9.28 7.11 19.76
CA ASP A 363 10.02 7.96 20.69
C ASP A 363 9.23 9.24 21.01
N THR A 364 8.51 9.80 20.03
CA THR A 364 7.65 10.97 20.26
C THR A 364 6.42 10.62 21.10
N ARG A 365 5.77 9.48 20.83
CA ARG A 365 4.66 8.97 21.66
C ARG A 365 5.11 8.71 23.10
N ARG A 366 6.28 8.11 23.31
CA ARG A 366 6.84 7.85 24.67
C ARG A 366 7.10 9.14 25.42
N PHE A 367 7.75 10.10 24.76
CA PHE A 367 7.99 11.42 25.34
C PHE A 367 6.68 12.09 25.74
N TRP A 368 5.69 12.10 24.84
CA TRP A 368 4.42 12.78 25.12
C TRP A 368 3.58 12.08 26.20
N ARG A 369 3.63 10.74 26.26
CA ARG A 369 3.02 9.96 27.35
C ARG A 369 3.64 10.25 28.72
N GLY A 370 4.88 10.78 28.75
CA GLY A 370 5.63 11.06 29.98
C GLY A 370 6.57 9.94 30.42
N ASP A 371 7.02 9.07 29.51
CA ASP A 371 8.09 8.13 29.80
C ASP A 371 9.38 8.89 30.14
N ALA A 372 10.05 8.49 31.24
CA ALA A 372 11.24 9.19 31.71
C ALA A 372 12.44 9.06 30.76
N GLY A 373 13.29 10.10 30.70
CA GLY A 373 14.57 10.06 30.00
C GLY A 373 14.46 10.13 28.47
N ARG A 374 13.37 10.69 27.94
CA ARG A 374 13.07 10.72 26.49
C ARG A 374 13.47 12.00 25.77
N LEU A 375 13.99 13.00 26.48
CA LEU A 375 14.31 14.31 25.90
C LEU A 375 15.32 14.21 24.74
N GLY A 376 16.37 13.41 24.90
CA GLY A 376 17.35 13.17 23.84
C GLY A 376 16.74 12.49 22.61
N ASP A 377 15.93 11.46 22.83
CA ASP A 377 15.27 10.70 21.77
C ASP A 377 14.36 11.62 20.93
N VAL A 378 13.42 12.33 21.58
CA VAL A 378 12.46 13.23 20.90
C VAL A 378 13.16 14.39 20.21
N THR A 379 14.23 14.93 20.79
CA THR A 379 15.02 16.01 20.17
C THR A 379 15.67 15.52 18.88
N THR A 380 16.22 14.30 18.91
CA THR A 380 16.85 13.66 17.73
C THR A 380 15.81 13.39 16.64
N ARG A 381 14.61 12.91 17.01
CA ARG A 381 13.48 12.71 16.09
C ARG A 381 13.03 14.03 15.47
N PHE A 382 12.81 15.06 16.30
CA PHE A 382 12.39 16.39 15.85
C PHE A 382 13.41 17.05 14.91
N ALA A 383 14.70 16.81 15.14
CA ALA A 383 15.80 17.34 14.33
C ALA A 383 15.99 16.63 12.98
N GLY A 384 15.19 15.60 12.67
CA GLY A 384 15.20 14.91 11.37
C GLY A 384 15.92 13.57 11.37
N SER A 385 16.15 12.96 12.54
CA SER A 385 16.67 11.60 12.68
C SER A 385 17.98 11.34 11.93
N ALA A 386 18.93 12.28 12.03
CA ALA A 386 20.23 12.19 11.35
C ALA A 386 21.04 10.95 11.75
N ASP A 387 20.81 10.41 12.95
CA ASP A 387 21.39 9.17 13.46
C ASP A 387 20.98 7.93 12.65
N LEU A 388 19.76 7.94 12.08
CA LEU A 388 19.24 6.85 11.23
C LEU A 388 19.52 7.09 9.75
N PHE A 389 19.45 8.35 9.32
CA PHE A 389 19.55 8.76 7.92
C PHE A 389 20.88 9.47 7.63
N THR A 390 21.98 8.96 8.21
CA THR A 390 23.33 9.52 7.99
C THR A 390 23.71 9.42 6.51
N GLY A 391 24.16 10.54 5.92
CA GLY A 391 24.48 10.62 4.49
C GLY A 391 23.27 10.71 3.55
N ARG A 392 22.06 10.72 4.11
CA ARG A 392 20.79 10.89 3.38
C ARG A 392 20.14 12.22 3.76
N PRO A 393 19.31 12.82 2.88
CA PRO A 393 18.59 14.04 3.23
C PRO A 393 17.58 13.76 4.35
N ALA A 394 17.31 14.76 5.19
CA ALA A 394 16.35 14.63 6.28
C ALA A 394 14.93 14.32 5.78
N SER A 395 14.62 14.67 4.52
CA SER A 395 13.36 14.31 3.86
C SER A 395 13.16 12.81 3.66
N ASP A 396 14.22 11.99 3.75
CA ASP A 396 14.12 10.54 3.73
C ASP A 396 13.52 9.97 5.03
N SER A 397 13.43 10.77 6.09
CA SER A 397 12.65 10.44 7.29
C SER A 397 11.18 10.77 7.05
N LEU A 398 10.35 9.75 6.79
CA LEU A 398 8.90 9.92 6.77
C LEU A 398 8.36 9.82 8.21
N ASN A 399 8.14 10.98 8.81
CA ASN A 399 7.70 11.10 10.20
C ASN A 399 6.19 10.90 10.27
N PHE A 400 5.72 10.10 11.23
CA PHE A 400 4.30 9.92 11.49
C PHE A 400 4.06 9.68 12.98
N ILE A 401 2.90 10.12 13.47
CA ILE A 401 2.45 9.79 14.83
C ILE A 401 1.52 8.60 14.80
N THR A 402 0.78 8.42 13.72
CA THR A 402 -0.31 7.44 13.54
C THR A 402 -0.33 7.02 12.07
N ALA A 403 -0.85 5.83 11.81
CA ALA A 403 -1.00 5.26 10.48
C ALA A 403 -2.34 4.50 10.43
N HIS A 404 -2.55 3.70 9.38
CA HIS A 404 -3.66 2.74 9.37
C HIS A 404 -3.45 1.63 10.41
N ASP A 405 -2.18 1.23 10.62
CA ASP A 405 -1.77 0.34 11.71
C ASP A 405 -1.75 1.06 13.06
N GLY A 406 -2.35 0.43 14.06
CA GLY A 406 -2.40 0.95 15.41
C GLY A 406 -3.57 1.91 15.64
N PHE A 407 -3.47 2.72 16.69
CA PHE A 407 -4.50 3.71 17.00
C PHE A 407 -4.51 4.91 16.05
N THR A 408 -5.72 5.44 15.83
CA THR A 408 -5.94 6.82 15.39
C THR A 408 -5.41 7.82 16.41
N LEU A 409 -5.27 9.10 16.04
CA LEU A 409 -4.84 10.12 17.00
C LEU A 409 -5.84 10.29 18.14
N ALA A 410 -7.13 10.18 17.86
CA ALA A 410 -8.17 10.27 18.89
C ALA A 410 -8.10 9.08 19.85
N ASP A 411 -7.85 7.87 19.34
CA ASP A 411 -7.73 6.66 20.15
C ASP A 411 -6.43 6.62 20.95
N LEU A 412 -5.33 7.15 20.39
CA LEU A 412 -4.02 7.24 21.03
C LEU A 412 -4.07 8.00 22.36
N VAL A 413 -4.94 9.01 22.46
CA VAL A 413 -5.15 9.82 23.67
C VAL A 413 -6.40 9.41 24.46
N SER A 414 -7.08 8.32 24.08
CA SER A 414 -8.30 7.88 24.78
C SER A 414 -8.30 6.42 25.21
N HIS A 415 -7.33 5.62 24.78
CA HIS A 415 -7.23 4.20 25.13
C HIS A 415 -5.80 3.85 25.57
N GLU A 416 -5.68 2.95 26.54
CA GLU A 416 -4.42 2.30 26.91
C GLU A 416 -4.33 0.87 26.37
N ARG A 417 -5.49 0.26 26.07
CA ARG A 417 -5.58 -1.11 25.58
C ARG A 417 -6.36 -1.13 24.28
N ARG A 418 -6.04 -2.11 23.44
CA ARG A 418 -6.80 -2.39 22.23
C ARG A 418 -8.16 -3.05 22.55
N HIS A 419 -9.13 -2.77 21.69
CA HIS A 419 -10.52 -3.24 21.73
C HIS A 419 -10.90 -3.83 20.37
N ASN A 420 -10.15 -4.83 19.92
CA ASN A 420 -10.27 -5.46 18.60
C ASN A 420 -11.31 -6.59 18.57
N HIS A 421 -12.19 -6.69 19.57
CA HIS A 421 -13.18 -7.77 19.65
C HIS A 421 -14.08 -7.87 18.40
N ALA A 422 -14.33 -6.74 17.73
CA ALA A 422 -15.09 -6.68 16.48
C ALA A 422 -14.44 -7.48 15.33
N ASN A 423 -13.13 -7.77 15.41
CA ASN A 423 -12.38 -8.50 14.39
C ASN A 423 -12.62 -10.03 14.48
N GLY A 424 -13.29 -10.51 15.53
CA GLY A 424 -13.64 -11.92 15.69
C GLY A 424 -12.49 -12.83 16.15
N GLU A 425 -11.36 -12.26 16.55
CA GLU A 425 -10.16 -13.00 16.99
C GLU A 425 -9.93 -12.96 18.51
N GLU A 426 -10.99 -12.69 19.28
CA GLU A 426 -10.96 -12.60 20.74
C GLU A 426 -9.91 -11.58 21.26
N ASN A 427 -9.72 -10.47 20.52
CA ASN A 427 -8.75 -9.40 20.84
C ASN A 427 -7.28 -9.87 20.85
N ARG A 428 -6.95 -10.99 20.18
CA ARG A 428 -5.57 -11.47 20.04
C ARG A 428 -4.75 -10.71 19.00
N ASP A 429 -5.42 -10.18 17.99
CA ASP A 429 -4.82 -9.45 16.88
C ASP A 429 -4.43 -8.01 17.26
N GLY A 430 -3.59 -7.38 16.42
CA GLY A 430 -3.05 -6.03 16.64
C GLY A 430 -1.88 -5.96 17.64
N GLY A 431 -1.19 -4.81 17.65
CA GLY A 431 -0.10 -4.53 18.58
C GLY A 431 -0.56 -4.61 20.04
N THR A 432 0.22 -5.26 20.92
CA THR A 432 -0.09 -5.41 22.36
C THR A 432 0.45 -4.25 23.21
N ALA A 433 1.43 -3.50 22.68
CA ALA A 433 2.19 -2.50 23.42
C ALA A 433 2.06 -1.12 22.76
N GLU A 434 0.83 -0.69 22.48
CA GLU A 434 0.58 0.67 22.02
C GLU A 434 1.14 1.68 23.03
N ILE A 435 1.90 2.65 22.51
CA ILE A 435 2.45 3.73 23.31
C ILE A 435 1.37 4.83 23.38
N ALA A 436 0.32 4.56 24.16
CA ALA A 436 -0.90 5.36 24.27
C ALA A 436 -1.23 5.67 25.75
N TRP A 437 -2.16 6.59 25.98
CA TRP A 437 -2.68 6.92 27.31
C TRP A 437 -4.12 7.42 27.23
N ASN A 438 -4.92 7.11 28.24
CA ASN A 438 -6.36 7.38 28.23
C ASN A 438 -6.79 8.59 29.10
N HIS A 439 -5.82 9.30 29.70
CA HIS A 439 -6.05 10.37 30.68
C HIS A 439 -6.87 9.94 31.91
N GLY A 440 -6.78 8.68 32.31
CA GLY A 440 -7.44 8.10 33.48
C GLY A 440 -8.80 7.46 33.21
N VAL A 441 -9.35 7.55 32.00
CA VAL A 441 -10.63 6.93 31.62
C VAL A 441 -10.48 6.23 30.29
N GLU A 442 -10.63 4.91 30.24
CA GLU A 442 -10.57 4.15 28.98
C GLU A 442 -11.78 4.47 28.08
N GLY A 443 -11.52 4.92 26.85
CA GLY A 443 -12.53 5.19 25.83
C GLY A 443 -13.28 6.52 26.04
N PRO A 444 -14.55 6.61 25.59
CA PRO A 444 -15.37 7.81 25.69
C PRO A 444 -15.48 8.36 27.12
N SER A 445 -15.53 9.69 27.26
CA SER A 445 -15.65 10.36 28.56
C SER A 445 -16.53 11.61 28.44
N GLU A 446 -17.30 11.90 29.48
CA GLU A 446 -18.06 13.15 29.61
C GLU A 446 -17.36 14.18 30.51
N HIS A 447 -16.22 13.81 31.12
CA HIS A 447 -15.54 14.68 32.08
C HIS A 447 -14.84 15.85 31.37
N PRO A 448 -15.24 17.12 31.61
CA PRO A 448 -14.73 18.25 30.83
C PRO A 448 -13.20 18.41 30.89
N GLY A 449 -12.60 18.10 32.05
CA GLY A 449 -11.14 18.15 32.21
C GLY A 449 -10.40 17.11 31.37
N ILE A 450 -10.97 15.91 31.19
CA ILE A 450 -10.36 14.84 30.38
C ILE A 450 -10.47 15.20 28.90
N LEU A 451 -11.66 15.64 28.47
CA LEU A 451 -11.89 16.08 27.09
C LEU A 451 -10.96 17.24 26.70
N ALA A 452 -10.77 18.22 27.58
CA ALA A 452 -9.84 19.32 27.37
C ALA A 452 -8.37 18.85 27.26
N ALA A 453 -7.94 17.94 28.14
CA ALA A 453 -6.58 17.39 28.11
C ALA A 453 -6.31 16.59 26.82
N ARG A 454 -7.24 15.73 26.41
CA ARG A 454 -7.16 14.98 25.14
C ARG A 454 -7.07 15.89 23.93
N ALA A 455 -7.91 16.94 23.91
CA ALA A 455 -7.91 17.92 22.82
C ALA A 455 -6.58 18.70 22.76
N GLN A 456 -5.97 19.00 23.92
CA GLN A 456 -4.66 19.63 24.01
C GLN A 456 -3.55 18.69 23.48
N ASP A 457 -3.56 17.44 23.90
CA ASP A 457 -2.56 16.44 23.51
C ASP A 457 -2.62 16.13 22.02
N ALA A 458 -3.81 15.94 21.45
CA ALA A 458 -3.97 15.77 20.00
C ALA A 458 -3.36 16.93 19.21
N ARG A 459 -3.57 18.18 19.66
CA ARG A 459 -2.99 19.37 19.01
C ARG A 459 -1.48 19.44 19.17
N ALA A 460 -0.95 19.01 20.31
CA ALA A 460 0.48 19.01 20.55
C ALA A 460 1.21 17.95 19.73
N LEU A 461 0.65 16.75 19.58
CA LEU A 461 1.17 15.70 18.71
C LEU A 461 1.16 16.13 17.23
N LEU A 462 0.08 16.78 16.78
CA LEU A 462 0.01 17.36 15.43
C LEU A 462 1.04 18.48 15.23
N LEU A 463 1.24 19.32 16.23
CA LEU A 463 2.27 20.36 16.22
C LEU A 463 3.66 19.72 16.09
N LEU A 464 3.97 18.70 16.89
CA LEU A 464 5.23 17.98 16.87
C LEU A 464 5.50 17.38 15.48
N LEU A 465 4.52 16.67 14.92
CA LEU A 465 4.60 16.10 13.58
C LEU A 465 4.87 17.14 12.50
N LEU A 466 4.03 18.19 12.44
CA LEU A 466 4.04 19.16 11.34
C LEU A 466 5.16 20.21 11.47
N THR A 467 5.86 20.28 12.59
CA THR A 467 7.01 21.18 12.80
C THR A 467 8.35 20.47 12.86
N ALA A 468 8.38 19.14 13.05
CA ALA A 468 9.62 18.37 12.96
C ALA A 468 10.28 18.46 11.57
N ARG A 469 11.61 18.41 11.55
CA ARG A 469 12.39 18.23 10.31
C ARG A 469 12.10 16.83 9.76
N GLY A 470 11.94 16.73 8.44
CA GLY A 470 11.60 15.49 7.74
C GLY A 470 10.36 15.65 6.85
N THR A 471 9.79 14.54 6.41
CA THR A 471 8.57 14.52 5.62
C THR A 471 7.42 14.04 6.51
N PRO A 472 6.47 14.91 6.90
CA PRO A 472 5.37 14.48 7.77
C PRO A 472 4.29 13.73 6.98
N MET A 473 3.84 12.61 7.52
CA MET A 473 2.66 11.86 7.09
C MET A 473 1.56 12.01 8.16
N LEU A 474 0.39 12.47 7.72
CA LEU A 474 -0.80 12.62 8.54
C LEU A 474 -1.78 11.49 8.18
N ALA A 475 -2.21 10.70 9.16
CA ALA A 475 -3.21 9.67 8.93
C ALA A 475 -4.59 10.28 8.65
N MET A 476 -5.34 9.66 7.75
CA MET A 476 -6.65 10.13 7.31
C MET A 476 -7.62 10.23 8.50
N GLY A 477 -8.20 11.41 8.70
CA GLY A 477 -9.23 11.65 9.69
C GLY A 477 -8.71 12.07 11.05
N ASP A 478 -7.39 12.04 11.29
CA ASP A 478 -6.81 12.57 12.52
C ASP A 478 -7.04 14.08 12.64
N GLU A 479 -7.12 14.80 11.51
CA GLU A 479 -7.51 16.20 11.49
C GLU A 479 -8.98 16.42 11.87
N LEU A 480 -9.81 15.38 11.81
CA LEU A 480 -11.24 15.39 12.11
C LEU A 480 -11.57 14.74 13.46
N GLY A 481 -10.56 14.23 14.18
CA GLY A 481 -10.79 13.48 15.42
C GLY A 481 -11.42 12.10 15.18
N ARG A 482 -11.16 11.48 14.03
CA ARG A 482 -11.60 10.11 13.71
C ARG A 482 -11.14 9.15 14.80
N SER A 483 -12.05 8.31 15.26
CA SER A 483 -11.81 7.23 16.22
C SER A 483 -12.33 5.92 15.65
N GLN A 484 -11.66 4.82 16.02
CA GLN A 484 -12.05 3.44 15.76
C GLN A 484 -12.45 2.74 17.06
N GLY A 485 -12.88 3.50 18.08
CA GLY A 485 -13.36 2.97 19.36
C GLY A 485 -12.32 2.13 20.09
N GLY A 486 -11.03 2.46 19.95
CA GLY A 486 -9.94 1.68 20.51
C GLY A 486 -9.62 0.39 19.76
N ASN A 487 -10.17 0.16 18.56
CA ASN A 487 -9.65 -0.87 17.66
C ASN A 487 -8.34 -0.37 17.04
N ASN A 488 -7.22 -1.06 17.29
CA ASN A 488 -5.90 -0.70 16.76
C ASN A 488 -5.47 -1.54 15.54
N ASN A 489 -6.40 -2.31 14.98
CA ASN A 489 -6.17 -3.20 13.85
C ASN A 489 -7.46 -3.39 13.04
N ALA A 490 -8.07 -2.31 12.57
CA ALA A 490 -9.38 -2.36 11.93
C ALA A 490 -9.34 -2.85 10.47
N TYR A 491 -8.40 -3.74 10.12
CA TYR A 491 -8.15 -4.21 8.76
C TYR A 491 -9.34 -4.89 8.10
N CYS A 492 -10.25 -5.45 8.90
CA CYS A 492 -11.42 -6.18 8.46
C CYS A 492 -12.75 -5.46 8.73
N GLN A 493 -12.71 -4.16 9.02
CA GLN A 493 -13.85 -3.38 9.49
C GLN A 493 -14.33 -2.39 8.42
N ASP A 494 -14.97 -2.89 7.36
CA ASP A 494 -15.64 -2.05 6.35
C ASP A 494 -17.02 -1.59 6.85
N ASN A 495 -17.00 -0.71 7.84
CA ASN A 495 -18.20 -0.18 8.48
C ASN A 495 -17.90 1.15 9.21
N ALA A 496 -18.90 1.67 9.92
CA ALA A 496 -18.82 2.93 10.66
C ALA A 496 -17.67 3.01 11.69
N LEU A 497 -17.08 1.88 12.11
CA LEU A 497 -15.89 1.88 12.94
C LEU A 497 -14.67 2.46 12.22
N SER A 498 -14.57 2.27 10.90
CA SER A 498 -13.41 2.70 10.11
C SER A 498 -13.68 3.87 9.19
N TRP A 499 -14.94 4.09 8.81
CA TRP A 499 -15.31 5.17 7.90
C TRP A 499 -15.05 6.55 8.52
N LEU A 500 -14.86 7.56 7.68
CA LEU A 500 -14.78 8.94 8.12
C LEU A 500 -16.16 9.45 8.51
N ASP A 501 -16.27 10.02 9.71
CA ASP A 501 -17.47 10.71 10.13
C ASP A 501 -17.37 12.21 9.78
N TRP A 502 -18.28 12.68 8.93
CA TRP A 502 -18.33 14.06 8.47
C TRP A 502 -19.44 14.84 9.19
N PRO A 503 -19.20 16.09 9.64
CA PRO A 503 -18.03 16.92 9.34
C PRO A 503 -16.85 16.76 10.31
N GLY A 504 -16.95 15.91 11.33
CA GLY A 504 -15.92 15.71 12.35
C GLY A 504 -15.59 16.96 13.19
N ASP A 505 -14.41 17.02 13.81
CA ASP A 505 -13.91 18.19 14.54
C ASP A 505 -13.34 19.24 13.57
N VAL A 506 -14.21 20.14 13.12
CA VAL A 506 -13.86 21.28 12.24
C VAL A 506 -12.81 22.21 12.89
N GLY A 507 -12.76 22.29 14.22
CA GLY A 507 -11.79 23.12 14.95
C GLY A 507 -10.38 22.54 14.88
N LEU A 508 -10.26 21.21 15.04
CA LEU A 508 -9.01 20.48 14.84
C LEU A 508 -8.56 20.55 13.38
N ALA A 509 -9.46 20.38 12.42
CA ALA A 509 -9.14 20.48 11.01
C ALA A 509 -8.57 21.86 10.65
N GLY A 510 -9.20 22.91 11.15
CA GLY A 510 -8.70 24.28 10.99
C GLY A 510 -7.35 24.51 11.66
N PHE A 511 -7.06 23.87 12.80
CA PHE A 511 -5.76 23.91 13.46
C PHE A 511 -4.68 23.19 12.64
N THR A 512 -4.94 21.97 12.19
CA THR A 512 -4.04 21.18 11.34
C THR A 512 -3.72 21.93 10.05
N ALA A 513 -4.73 22.49 9.38
CA ALA A 513 -4.54 23.28 8.17
C ALA A 513 -3.66 24.53 8.41
N ARG A 514 -3.76 25.19 9.57
CA ARG A 514 -2.86 26.30 9.94
C ARG A 514 -1.42 25.82 10.11
N LEU A 515 -1.20 24.66 10.74
CA LEU A 515 0.14 24.09 10.90
C LEU A 515 0.76 23.72 9.55
N VAL A 516 -0.01 23.10 8.64
CA VAL A 516 0.44 22.79 7.28
C VAL A 516 0.84 24.06 6.52
N ARG A 517 0.02 25.13 6.61
CA ARG A 517 0.37 26.43 6.01
C ARG A 517 1.63 27.04 6.61
N ALA A 518 1.76 27.03 7.93
CA ALA A 518 2.95 27.53 8.63
C ALA A 518 4.19 26.74 8.18
N ARG A 519 4.11 25.40 8.13
CA ARG A 519 5.20 24.55 7.62
C ARG A 519 5.62 24.99 6.22
N LYS A 520 4.68 25.12 5.28
CA LYS A 520 4.98 25.52 3.89
C LYS A 520 5.58 26.93 3.78
N ALA A 521 5.21 27.84 4.67
CA ALA A 521 5.70 29.23 4.66
C ALA A 521 7.11 29.38 5.26
N HIS A 522 7.60 28.39 6.00
CA HIS A 522 8.86 28.50 6.76
C HIS A 522 9.88 27.42 6.34
N PRO A 523 10.89 27.78 5.52
CA PRO A 523 11.97 26.87 5.11
C PRO A 523 12.71 26.19 6.27
N ALA A 524 12.73 26.83 7.43
CA ALA A 524 13.28 26.25 8.65
C ALA A 524 12.60 24.93 9.06
N LEU A 525 11.36 24.67 8.67
CA LEU A 525 10.63 23.45 9.03
C LEU A 525 10.73 22.34 7.97
N HIS A 526 10.95 22.68 6.70
CA HIS A 526 10.88 21.71 5.59
C HIS A 526 12.16 21.62 4.73
N ALA A 527 13.24 22.34 5.05
CA ALA A 527 14.51 22.15 4.38
C ALA A 527 15.02 20.70 4.56
N ALA A 528 15.55 20.11 3.50
CA ALA A 528 15.99 18.71 3.47
C ALA A 528 17.37 18.46 4.10
N ARG A 529 18.08 19.51 4.54
CA ARG A 529 19.37 19.37 5.21
C ARG A 529 19.19 19.04 6.69
N HIS A 530 20.07 18.20 7.21
CA HIS A 530 20.19 17.99 8.64
C HIS A 530 20.66 19.26 9.36
N LEU A 531 20.23 19.40 10.61
CA LEU A 531 20.65 20.46 11.51
C LEU A 531 22.04 20.13 12.07
N SER A 532 22.95 21.11 12.11
CA SER A 532 24.32 20.88 12.61
C SER A 532 24.61 21.58 13.94
N GLY A 533 23.76 22.49 14.39
CA GLY A 533 24.01 23.34 15.56
C GLY A 533 25.15 24.34 15.35
N ALA A 534 25.61 24.49 14.11
CA ALA A 534 26.77 25.30 13.75
C ALA A 534 26.32 26.62 13.12
N PRO A 535 27.06 27.73 13.33
CA PRO A 535 26.79 29.02 12.69
C PRO A 535 26.63 28.93 11.17
N LYS A 536 25.55 29.50 10.61
CA LYS A 536 25.36 29.58 9.15
C LYS A 536 24.98 31.01 8.73
N PRO A 537 25.87 31.78 8.05
CA PRO A 537 27.28 31.51 7.70
C PRO A 537 28.22 31.54 8.93
N PRO A 538 29.54 31.24 8.79
CA PRO A 538 30.50 31.38 9.88
C PRO A 538 30.42 32.76 10.55
N GLY A 539 30.25 32.79 11.87
CA GLY A 539 30.01 34.03 12.64
C GLY A 539 28.54 34.46 12.75
N GLY A 540 27.61 33.76 12.10
CA GLY A 540 26.17 33.96 12.23
C GLY A 540 25.53 33.16 13.37
N LEU A 541 24.19 33.10 13.37
CA LEU A 541 23.43 32.27 14.32
C LEU A 541 23.54 30.77 13.94
N PRO A 542 23.53 29.87 14.94
CA PRO A 542 23.43 28.44 14.67
C PRO A 542 22.08 28.11 14.01
N ASP A 543 22.06 27.07 13.17
CA ASP A 543 20.83 26.64 12.51
C ASP A 543 19.83 25.95 13.44
N VAL A 544 20.27 25.58 14.64
CA VAL A 544 19.43 25.16 15.77
C VAL A 544 20.15 25.42 17.10
N ALA A 545 19.40 25.74 18.14
CA ALA A 545 19.87 25.80 19.52
C ALA A 545 18.82 25.15 20.44
N TRP A 546 19.29 24.41 21.43
CA TRP A 546 18.44 23.72 22.41
C TRP A 546 18.75 24.27 23.80
N ALA A 547 17.72 24.61 24.57
CA ALA A 547 17.86 25.20 25.89
C ALA A 547 16.85 24.60 26.88
N ALA A 548 17.25 24.51 28.13
CA ALA A 548 16.36 24.25 29.26
C ALA A 548 15.45 25.46 29.53
N PRO A 549 14.38 25.33 30.35
CA PRO A 549 13.47 26.45 30.64
C PRO A 549 14.13 27.70 31.24
N ASP A 550 15.28 27.56 31.89
CA ASP A 550 16.08 28.66 32.45
C ASP A 550 17.06 29.29 31.44
N GLY A 551 17.11 28.79 30.19
CA GLY A 551 18.04 29.20 29.15
C GLY A 551 19.41 28.49 29.20
N GLY A 552 19.63 27.60 30.17
CA GLY A 552 20.83 26.80 30.30
C GLY A 552 20.87 25.60 29.34
N PRO A 553 21.95 24.78 29.39
CA PRO A 553 22.03 23.56 28.60
C PRO A 553 20.93 22.56 29.01
N PRO A 554 20.29 21.85 28.06
CA PRO A 554 19.31 20.82 28.39
C PRO A 554 19.94 19.68 29.20
N ASP A 555 19.20 19.16 30.18
CA ASP A 555 19.51 17.89 30.80
C ASP A 555 19.02 16.76 29.88
N TRP A 556 19.89 16.30 29.00
CA TRP A 556 19.57 15.25 28.02
C TRP A 556 19.21 13.90 28.65
N GLN A 557 19.56 13.69 29.93
CA GLN A 557 19.24 12.50 30.70
C GLN A 557 18.13 12.75 31.73
N GLY A 558 17.62 13.97 31.80
CA GLY A 558 16.63 14.42 32.77
C GLY A 558 15.28 13.71 32.62
N GLN A 559 14.45 13.84 33.67
CA GLN A 559 13.14 13.17 33.79
C GLN A 559 12.27 13.38 32.55
#